data_AF-A0AAD5B5Y8-F1
#
_entry.id   AF-A0AAD5B5Y8-F1
#
_cell.length_a   1.000
_cell.length_b   1.000
_cell.length_c   1.000
_cell.angle_alpha   90.00
_cell.angle_beta   90.00
_cell.angle_gamma   90.00
#
_symmetry.space_group_name_H-M   'P 1'
#
loop_
_entity.id
_entity.type
_entity.pdbx_description
1 polymer ?
#
loop_
_entity_poly.entity_id
_entity_poly.type
_entity_poly.pdbx_seq_one_letter_code
_entity_poly.pdbx_strand_id
1 'polypeptide(L)'
;KSDKNSQDLEHLDFKIVVEPKDIQSFTIILVASSRQEKSAWTSDISQCIDNIRCNGLMMNAFEDNSKVTVPQMIKSDASLYCDDVDIRFSKMMNSCKVLQIRYASVERLLERLTDLRFLSIDFLNTFLHSYRVFTTADVVLDKLIAIYKKPISAIPARWV
;
A
#
# COMPACT_ATOMS: atom_id res chain seq x y z
N LYS A 1 -53.02 -16.22 8.68
CA LYS A 1 -52.17 -15.00 8.60
C LYS A 1 -50.74 -15.42 8.93
N SER A 2 -49.97 -15.86 7.95
CA SER A 2 -48.61 -16.38 8.16
C SER A 2 -47.79 -16.06 6.92
N ASP A 3 -47.32 -14.82 6.77
CA ASP A 3 -46.42 -14.39 5.68
C ASP A 3 -45.65 -13.11 6.05
N LYS A 4 -45.12 -13.02 7.28
CA LYS A 4 -44.28 -11.87 7.69
C LYS A 4 -42.85 -12.20 8.11
N ASN A 5 -42.53 -13.48 8.34
CA ASN A 5 -41.18 -13.87 8.80
C ASN A 5 -40.20 -14.23 7.67
N SER A 6 -40.67 -14.51 6.45
CA SER A 6 -39.80 -14.98 5.36
C SER A 6 -39.07 -13.84 4.64
N GLN A 7 -39.63 -12.62 4.63
CA GLN A 7 -39.02 -11.46 3.95
C GLN A 7 -37.92 -10.77 4.75
N ASP A 8 -37.85 -10.98 6.07
CA ASP A 8 -36.79 -10.37 6.91
C ASP A 8 -35.45 -11.11 6.78
N LEU A 9 -35.47 -12.39 6.40
CA LEU A 9 -34.29 -13.20 6.11
C LEU A 9 -33.70 -12.91 4.71
N GLU A 10 -34.52 -12.43 3.76
CA GLU A 10 -34.14 -12.16 2.35
C GLU A 10 -33.11 -11.04 2.15
N HIS A 11 -32.67 -10.39 3.22
CA HIS A 11 -31.68 -9.33 3.15
C HIS A 11 -30.51 -9.52 4.12
N LEU A 12 -30.42 -10.67 4.77
CA LEU A 12 -29.34 -10.98 5.70
C LEU A 12 -28.18 -11.73 5.05
N ASP A 13 -28.36 -12.21 3.81
CA ASP A 13 -27.35 -12.92 3.06
C ASP A 13 -26.48 -12.01 2.21
N PHE A 14 -25.21 -12.37 2.03
CA PHE A 14 -24.32 -11.77 1.05
C PHE A 14 -23.46 -12.85 0.40
N LYS A 15 -22.95 -12.53 -0.79
CA LYS A 15 -22.23 -13.48 -1.63
C LYS A 15 -20.79 -13.04 -1.79
N ILE A 16 -19.87 -13.97 -1.63
CA ILE A 16 -18.45 -13.80 -1.94
C ILE A 16 -18.16 -14.69 -3.14
N VAL A 17 -17.75 -14.09 -4.24
CA VAL A 17 -17.28 -14.82 -5.43
C VAL A 17 -15.78 -15.01 -5.31
N VAL A 18 -15.33 -16.25 -5.41
CA VAL A 18 -13.92 -16.62 -5.34
C VAL A 18 -13.51 -17.16 -6.70
N GLU A 19 -12.49 -16.55 -7.30
CA GLU A 19 -11.95 -16.90 -8.62
C GLU A 19 -10.46 -17.32 -8.50
N PRO A 20 -10.18 -18.59 -8.18
CA PRO A 20 -8.81 -19.11 -8.16
C PRO A 20 -8.23 -19.19 -9.58
N LYS A 21 -6.90 -19.09 -9.73
CA LYS A 21 -6.24 -19.20 -11.05
C LYS A 21 -6.33 -20.61 -11.67
N ASP A 22 -6.27 -21.65 -10.83
CA ASP A 22 -6.09 -23.04 -11.26
C ASP A 22 -7.32 -23.94 -11.02
N ILE A 23 -8.40 -23.39 -10.46
CA ILE A 23 -9.61 -24.13 -10.09
C ILE A 23 -10.84 -23.31 -10.53
N GLN A 24 -11.94 -23.99 -10.83
CA GLN A 24 -13.20 -23.35 -11.18
C GLN A 24 -13.67 -22.38 -10.07
N SER A 25 -14.19 -21.23 -10.49
CA SER A 25 -14.76 -20.23 -9.60
C SER A 25 -15.94 -20.79 -8.82
N PHE A 26 -16.08 -20.35 -7.57
CA PHE A 26 -17.17 -20.76 -6.70
C PHE A 26 -17.70 -19.58 -5.92
N THR A 27 -18.94 -19.70 -5.45
CA THR A 27 -19.61 -18.66 -4.66
C THR A 27 -19.88 -19.18 -3.26
N ILE A 28 -19.45 -18.42 -2.26
CA ILE A 28 -19.81 -18.63 -0.86
C ILE A 28 -20.97 -17.70 -0.54
N ILE A 29 -22.05 -18.23 0.04
CA ILE A 29 -23.19 -17.44 0.52
C ILE A 29 -23.16 -17.50 2.05
N LEU A 30 -23.08 -16.33 2.67
CA LEU A 30 -23.10 -16.17 4.13
C LEU A 30 -24.39 -15.48 4.54
N VAL A 31 -24.99 -15.92 5.64
CA VAL A 31 -26.23 -15.34 6.18
C VAL A 31 -25.96 -14.86 7.60
N ALA A 32 -26.12 -13.56 7.84
CA ALA A 32 -25.94 -12.98 9.18
C ALA A 32 -27.21 -13.13 10.04
N SER A 33 -27.07 -13.04 11.36
CA SER A 33 -28.20 -13.08 12.29
C SER A 33 -29.01 -11.77 12.35
N SER A 34 -28.41 -10.66 11.88
CA SER A 34 -29.04 -9.33 11.84
C SER A 34 -28.45 -8.45 10.72
N ARG A 35 -29.14 -7.36 10.39
CA ARG A 35 -28.66 -6.39 9.38
C ARG A 35 -27.41 -5.66 9.85
N GLN A 36 -27.30 -5.39 11.15
CA GLN A 36 -26.14 -4.77 11.77
C GLN A 36 -24.92 -5.69 11.65
N GLU A 37 -25.09 -6.97 11.96
CA GLU A 37 -24.02 -7.96 11.84
C GLU A 37 -23.58 -8.14 10.37
N LYS A 38 -24.53 -8.21 9.43
CA LYS A 38 -24.22 -8.21 7.99
C LYS A 38 -23.36 -7.01 7.59
N SER A 39 -23.72 -5.81 8.04
CA SER A 39 -22.97 -4.58 7.74
C SER A 39 -21.56 -4.62 8.31
N ALA A 40 -21.39 -5.11 9.54
CA ALA A 40 -20.09 -5.26 10.19
C ALA A 40 -19.21 -6.27 9.43
N TRP A 41 -19.74 -7.47 9.15
CA TRP A 41 -19.00 -8.51 8.43
C TRP A 41 -18.60 -8.06 7.03
N THR A 42 -19.49 -7.39 6.29
CA THR A 42 -19.17 -6.89 4.95
C THR A 42 -18.04 -5.87 5.00
N SER A 43 -18.07 -4.95 5.98
CA SER A 43 -17.02 -3.96 6.18
C SER A 43 -15.67 -4.62 6.54
N ASP A 44 -15.67 -5.53 7.52
CA ASP A 44 -14.46 -6.20 7.99
C ASP A 44 -13.82 -7.07 6.89
N ILE A 45 -14.65 -7.79 6.12
CA ILE A 45 -14.20 -8.61 4.99
C ILE A 45 -13.63 -7.73 3.87
N SER A 46 -14.30 -6.63 3.51
CA SER A 46 -13.76 -5.68 2.52
C SER A 46 -12.43 -5.08 2.96
N GLN A 47 -12.32 -4.65 4.22
CA GLN A 47 -11.08 -4.11 4.77
C GLN A 47 -9.96 -5.17 4.79
N CYS A 48 -10.29 -6.42 5.10
CA CYS A 48 -9.34 -7.54 5.05
C CYS A 48 -8.85 -7.80 3.61
N ILE A 49 -9.75 -7.79 2.62
CA ILE A 49 -9.41 -7.92 1.20
C ILE A 49 -8.51 -6.78 0.75
N ASP A 50 -8.82 -5.54 1.12
CA ASP A 50 -7.99 -4.38 0.80
C ASP A 50 -6.62 -4.47 1.46
N ASN A 51 -6.53 -4.92 2.71
CA ASN A 51 -5.27 -5.14 3.41
C ASN A 51 -4.44 -6.27 2.77
N ILE A 52 -5.05 -7.39 2.39
CA ILE A 52 -4.39 -8.48 1.67
C ILE A 52 -3.95 -8.00 0.29
N ARG A 53 -4.74 -7.18 -0.40
CA ARG A 53 -4.38 -6.60 -1.70
C ARG A 53 -3.24 -5.61 -1.55
N CYS A 54 -3.20 -4.77 -0.52
CA CYS A 54 -2.09 -3.87 -0.23
C CYS A 54 -0.82 -4.65 0.15
N ASN A 55 -0.92 -5.70 0.97
CA ASN A 55 0.19 -6.59 1.28
C ASN A 55 0.63 -7.39 0.05
N GLY A 56 -0.29 -7.86 -0.78
CA GLY A 56 -0.04 -8.59 -2.01
C GLY A 56 0.48 -7.71 -3.15
N LEU A 57 0.12 -6.43 -3.19
CA LEU A 57 0.75 -5.43 -4.05
C LEU A 57 2.20 -5.19 -3.62
N MET A 58 2.47 -5.22 -2.30
CA MET A 58 3.85 -5.20 -1.78
C MET A 58 4.59 -6.51 -2.04
N MET A 59 3.99 -7.69 -1.89
CA MET A 59 4.68 -8.99 -2.06
C MET A 59 4.82 -9.43 -3.54
N ASN A 60 3.80 -9.25 -4.39
CA ASN A 60 3.88 -9.53 -5.83
C ASN A 60 4.83 -8.54 -6.56
N ALA A 61 5.17 -7.42 -5.93
CA ALA A 61 6.24 -6.53 -6.34
C ALA A 61 7.65 -7.12 -6.12
N PHE A 62 7.79 -8.15 -5.29
CA PHE A 62 9.08 -8.76 -4.93
C PHE A 62 9.21 -10.24 -5.31
N GLU A 63 8.12 -11.00 -5.49
CA GLU A 63 8.22 -12.47 -5.56
C GLU A 63 8.43 -13.11 -6.94
N ASP A 64 8.17 -12.43 -8.06
CA ASP A 64 8.48 -13.03 -9.36
C ASP A 64 9.91 -12.74 -9.81
N ASN A 65 10.77 -13.67 -9.39
CA ASN A 65 12.17 -13.94 -9.72
C ASN A 65 13.18 -13.48 -8.67
N SER A 66 14.08 -14.41 -8.34
CA SER A 66 15.40 -14.25 -7.73
C SER A 66 16.36 -13.30 -8.50
N LYS A 67 15.82 -12.32 -9.21
CA LYS A 67 16.47 -11.19 -9.85
C LYS A 67 15.63 -9.93 -9.58
N VAL A 68 15.68 -9.39 -8.36
CA VAL A 68 15.13 -8.08 -7.93
C VAL A 68 14.53 -7.28 -9.10
N THR A 69 13.26 -7.43 -9.43
CA THR A 69 12.68 -6.76 -10.60
C THR A 69 11.79 -5.64 -10.10
N VAL A 70 12.12 -4.40 -10.47
CA VAL A 70 11.37 -3.22 -10.03
C VAL A 70 9.90 -3.32 -10.51
N PRO A 71 8.91 -3.14 -9.63
CA PRO A 71 7.49 -3.10 -9.98
C PRO A 71 7.18 -2.13 -11.12
N GLN A 72 6.19 -2.46 -11.97
CA GLN A 72 5.86 -1.64 -13.15
C GLN A 72 5.54 -0.18 -12.79
N MET A 73 4.77 0.05 -11.72
CA MET A 73 4.46 1.40 -11.24
C MET A 73 5.69 2.23 -10.86
N ILE A 74 6.78 1.58 -10.42
CA ILE A 74 8.03 2.27 -10.13
C ILE A 74 8.78 2.53 -11.43
N LYS A 75 8.87 1.53 -12.33
CA LYS A 75 9.53 1.68 -13.65
C LYS A 75 8.91 2.79 -14.51
N SER A 76 7.59 2.94 -14.47
CA SER A 76 6.87 3.94 -15.25
C SER A 76 6.87 5.34 -14.62
N ASP A 77 7.32 5.47 -13.36
CA ASP A 77 7.29 6.74 -12.66
C ASP A 77 8.56 7.55 -12.91
N ALA A 78 8.50 8.44 -13.90
CA ALA A 78 9.60 9.31 -14.29
C ALA A 78 10.14 10.14 -13.12
N SER A 79 9.33 10.48 -12.11
CA SER A 79 9.80 11.27 -10.96
C SER A 79 10.79 10.52 -10.07
N LEU A 80 10.93 9.20 -10.26
CA LEU A 80 11.90 8.37 -9.54
C LEU A 80 13.24 8.26 -10.28
N TYR A 81 13.29 8.73 -11.52
CA TYR A 81 14.44 8.58 -12.41
C TYR A 81 14.96 9.90 -13.01
N CYS A 82 14.15 10.96 -12.95
CA CYS A 82 14.47 12.26 -13.50
C CYS A 82 14.89 13.22 -12.39
N ASP A 83 15.96 13.96 -12.65
CA ASP A 83 16.37 15.08 -11.80
C ASP A 83 15.29 16.18 -11.80
N ASP A 84 15.12 16.81 -10.64
CA ASP A 84 14.27 17.97 -10.39
C ASP A 84 15.12 19.03 -9.64
N VAL A 85 14.59 20.24 -9.48
CA VAL A 85 15.23 21.33 -8.73
C VAL A 85 15.56 20.86 -7.30
N ASP A 86 14.64 20.11 -6.69
CA ASP A 86 14.70 19.70 -5.29
C ASP A 86 15.23 18.27 -5.07
N ILE A 87 15.54 17.51 -6.12
CA ILE A 87 16.11 16.16 -6.00
C ILE A 87 16.94 15.80 -7.23
N ARG A 88 18.15 15.28 -7.01
CA ARG A 88 19.04 14.79 -8.06
C ARG A 88 19.58 13.43 -7.75
N PHE A 89 19.79 12.65 -8.80
CA PHE A 89 20.13 11.25 -8.71
C PHE A 89 21.52 10.95 -9.30
N SER A 90 22.14 9.88 -8.80
CA SER A 90 23.35 9.29 -9.39
C SER A 90 22.95 8.17 -10.35
N LYS A 91 23.79 7.85 -11.33
CA LYS A 91 23.56 6.70 -12.23
C LYS A 91 23.62 5.35 -11.51
N MET A 92 24.08 5.33 -10.25
CA MET A 92 24.15 4.11 -9.44
C MET A 92 22.77 3.79 -8.86
N MET A 93 22.42 2.51 -8.88
CA MET A 93 21.20 2.00 -8.26
C MET A 93 21.42 1.68 -6.79
N ASN A 94 20.38 1.87 -5.96
CA ASN A 94 20.32 1.32 -4.61
C ASN A 94 19.88 -0.16 -4.61
N SER A 95 19.76 -0.76 -3.42
CA SER A 95 19.30 -2.15 -3.28
C SER A 95 17.88 -2.43 -3.78
N CYS A 96 17.04 -1.39 -3.92
CA CYS A 96 15.71 -1.49 -4.54
C CYS A 96 15.75 -1.30 -6.07
N LYS A 97 16.95 -1.20 -6.67
CA LYS A 97 17.14 -0.90 -8.10
C LYS A 97 16.47 0.40 -8.54
N VAL A 98 16.48 1.41 -7.67
CA VAL A 98 16.11 2.79 -8.00
C VAL A 98 17.36 3.68 -7.90
N LEU A 99 17.42 4.78 -8.64
CA LEU A 99 18.59 5.64 -8.63
C LEU A 99 18.88 6.15 -7.21
N GLN A 100 20.15 6.17 -6.85
CA GLN A 100 20.63 6.71 -5.58
C GLN A 100 20.50 8.24 -5.57
N ILE A 101 19.98 8.81 -4.49
CA ILE A 101 19.91 10.26 -4.30
C ILE A 101 21.31 10.82 -4.06
N ARG A 102 21.70 11.86 -4.81
CA ARG A 102 22.95 12.62 -4.60
C ARG A 102 22.70 13.90 -3.82
N TYR A 103 21.60 14.57 -4.13
CA TYR A 103 21.17 15.81 -3.49
C TYR A 103 19.65 15.81 -3.42
N ALA A 104 19.09 16.28 -2.31
CA ALA A 104 17.66 16.50 -2.20
C ALA A 104 17.35 17.53 -1.13
N SER A 105 16.22 18.21 -1.26
CA SER A 105 15.63 18.97 -0.17
C SER A 105 15.19 18.03 0.96
N VAL A 106 15.06 18.57 2.17
CA VAL A 106 14.56 17.81 3.33
C VAL A 106 13.17 17.24 3.03
N GLU A 107 12.31 18.01 2.38
CA GLU A 107 10.98 17.60 1.99
C GLU A 107 11.01 16.38 1.05
N ARG A 108 11.87 16.40 0.03
CA ARG A 108 12.03 15.28 -0.91
C ARG A 108 12.62 14.04 -0.24
N LEU A 109 13.53 14.19 0.73
CA LEU A 109 14.03 13.07 1.52
C LEU A 109 12.93 12.46 2.42
N LEU A 110 12.06 13.29 2.99
CA LEU A 110 10.94 12.83 3.80
C LEU A 110 9.89 12.13 2.94
N GLU A 111 9.51 12.67 1.78
CA GLU A 111 8.66 11.98 0.81
C GLU A 111 9.22 10.60 0.47
N ARG A 112 10.55 10.53 0.29
CA ARG A 112 11.26 9.28 0.01
C ARG A 112 11.21 8.26 1.13
N LEU A 113 11.41 8.70 2.37
CA LEU A 113 11.33 7.88 3.57
C LEU A 113 9.95 7.21 3.68
N THR A 114 8.95 7.88 3.13
CA THR A 114 7.54 7.56 3.32
C THR A 114 6.91 6.87 2.12
N ASP A 115 7.65 6.69 1.03
CA ASP A 115 7.16 6.05 -0.19
C ASP A 115 7.07 4.54 -0.01
N LEU A 116 5.87 4.06 0.32
CA LEU A 116 5.58 2.65 0.59
C LEU A 116 5.76 1.75 -0.63
N ARG A 117 5.84 2.31 -1.84
CA ARG A 117 6.02 1.53 -3.06
C ARG A 117 7.39 0.84 -3.06
N PHE A 118 8.39 1.43 -2.38
CA PHE A 118 9.72 0.84 -2.28
C PHE A 118 10.54 1.40 -1.12
N LEU A 119 10.67 0.56 -0.11
CA LEU A 119 11.40 0.82 1.11
C LEU A 119 12.84 0.33 0.95
N SER A 120 13.75 1.24 0.61
CA SER A 120 15.18 0.93 0.58
C SER A 120 15.74 0.89 1.99
N ILE A 121 16.17 -0.30 2.42
CA ILE A 121 16.83 -0.51 3.72
C ILE A 121 18.08 0.38 3.85
N ASP A 122 18.88 0.48 2.79
CA ASP A 122 20.08 1.33 2.80
C ASP A 122 19.73 2.80 2.98
N PHE A 123 18.68 3.26 2.28
CA PHE A 123 18.19 4.63 2.42
C PHE A 123 17.67 4.87 3.84
N LEU A 124 16.85 3.97 4.37
CA LEU A 124 16.29 4.07 5.72
C LEU A 124 17.40 4.16 6.77
N ASN A 125 18.38 3.26 6.71
CA ASN A 125 19.50 3.23 7.65
C ASN A 125 20.34 4.51 7.53
N THR A 126 20.66 4.93 6.31
CA THR A 126 21.43 6.16 6.08
C THR A 126 20.67 7.40 6.56
N PHE A 127 19.38 7.50 6.26
CA PHE A 127 18.51 8.60 6.69
C PHE A 127 18.44 8.65 8.22
N LEU A 128 18.07 7.54 8.89
CA LEU A 128 17.93 7.51 10.35
C LEU A 128 19.25 7.78 11.09
N HIS A 129 20.39 7.45 10.48
CA HIS A 129 21.69 7.75 11.07
C HIS A 129 22.12 9.21 10.91
N SER A 130 21.65 9.91 9.87
CA SER A 130 22.14 11.24 9.49
C SER A 130 21.12 12.37 9.56
N TYR A 131 19.82 12.07 9.76
CA TYR A 131 18.75 13.07 9.62
C TYR A 131 18.91 14.28 10.53
N ARG A 132 19.51 14.10 11.71
CA ARG A 132 19.74 15.17 12.69
C ARG A 132 20.63 16.30 12.18
N VAL A 133 21.35 16.09 11.07
CA VAL A 133 22.14 17.13 10.41
C VAL A 133 21.25 18.14 9.68
N PHE A 134 20.06 17.74 9.23
CA PHE A 134 19.21 18.54 8.33
C PHE A 134 17.73 18.62 8.73
N THR A 135 17.28 17.87 9.74
CA THR A 135 15.91 17.92 10.28
C THR A 135 15.86 17.44 11.73
N THR A 136 14.70 17.54 12.38
CA THR A 136 14.50 17.14 13.79
C THR A 136 13.71 15.83 13.91
N ALA A 137 13.80 15.21 15.10
CA ALA A 137 13.08 13.97 15.39
C ALA A 137 11.56 14.17 15.32
N ASP A 138 11.07 15.33 15.77
CA ASP A 138 9.65 15.66 15.75
C ASP A 138 9.11 15.70 14.32
N VAL A 139 9.83 16.33 13.39
CA VAL A 139 9.44 16.39 11.96
C VAL A 139 9.39 14.99 11.34
N VAL A 140 10.38 14.14 11.64
CA VAL A 140 10.41 12.75 11.13
C VAL A 140 9.24 11.95 11.72
N LEU A 141 9.01 12.05 13.02
CA LEU A 141 7.95 11.33 13.71
C LEU A 141 6.56 11.76 13.20
N ASP A 142 6.34 13.06 13.01
CA ASP A 142 5.10 13.60 12.46
C ASP A 142 4.80 13.05 11.06
N LYS A 143 5.82 12.98 10.20
CA LYS A 143 5.68 12.38 8.86
C LYS A 143 5.30 10.90 8.96
N LEU A 144 5.99 10.13 9.79
CA LEU A 144 5.70 8.70 9.98
C LEU A 144 4.29 8.46 10.55
N ILE A 145 3.86 9.26 11.54
CA ILE A 145 2.52 9.21 12.11
C ILE A 145 1.46 9.52 11.05
N ALA A 146 1.70 10.51 10.19
CA ALA A 146 0.75 10.90 9.15
C ALA A 146 0.45 9.73 8.20
N ILE A 147 1.46 8.97 7.78
CA ILE A 147 1.29 7.81 6.91
C ILE A 147 0.63 6.66 7.64
N TYR A 148 1.03 6.41 8.89
CA TYR A 148 0.39 5.37 9.69
C TYR A 148 -1.13 5.60 9.80
N LYS A 149 -1.54 6.86 9.99
CA LYS A 149 -2.97 7.24 10.05
C LYS A 149 -3.66 7.26 8.68
N LYS A 150 -2.93 7.53 7.59
CA LYS A 150 -3.48 7.68 6.24
C LYS A 150 -2.55 7.02 5.19
N PRO A 151 -2.47 5.68 5.16
CA PRO A 151 -1.49 4.98 4.32
C PRO A 151 -1.70 5.23 2.82
N ILE A 152 -2.94 5.47 2.39
CA ILE A 152 -3.29 5.76 0.99
C ILE A 152 -2.69 7.11 0.52
N SER A 153 -2.51 8.08 1.42
CA SER A 153 -1.92 9.39 1.08
C SER A 153 -0.42 9.34 0.77
N ALA A 154 0.25 8.24 1.14
CA ALA A 154 1.65 7.99 0.81
C ALA A 154 1.84 7.47 -0.62
N ILE A 155 0.76 7.07 -1.29
CA ILE A 155 0.76 6.68 -2.69
C ILE A 155 0.44 7.93 -3.51
N PRO A 156 1.33 8.36 -4.44
CA PRO A 156 1.05 9.54 -5.27
C PRO A 156 -0.28 9.40 -6.00
N ALA A 157 -1.10 10.46 -6.00
CA ALA A 157 -2.48 10.46 -6.50
C ALA A 157 -2.67 9.96 -7.95
N ARG A 158 -1.59 9.93 -8.75
CA ARG A 158 -1.59 9.31 -10.08
C ARG A 158 -1.78 7.78 -10.09
N TRP A 159 -1.78 7.14 -8.91
CA TRP A 159 -1.90 5.69 -8.72
C TRP A 159 -3.06 5.27 -7.78
N VAL A 160 -3.90 6.22 -7.35
CA VAL A 160 -5.17 5.98 -6.65
C VAL A 160 -6.29 5.96 -7.69
#